data_AF-K1JX15-F1
#
_entry.id   AF-K1JX15-F1
#
_cell.length_a   1.000
_cell.length_b   1.000
_cell.length_c   1.000
_cell.angle_alpha   90.00
_cell.angle_beta   90.00
_cell.angle_gamma   90.00
#
_symmetry.space_group_name_H-M   'P 1'
#
loop_
_entity.id
_entity.type
_entity.pdbx_description
1 polymer ?
#
loop_
_entity_poly.entity_id
_entity_poly.type
_entity_poly.pdbx_seq_one_letter_code
_entity_poly.pdbx_strand_id
1 'polypeptide(L)'
;MRIKGLSRVLKAERSGIFNWLLEGREGELKEGLAVPKSVQDASNAYVDSHDLVTQWFDERCEIGRPEKENDPSTKELFESYCQWLESMNEPTSDARPRTLTERLKKLLTRRGASFRFRKSHGKTLAVGIRLKSAVDLDQPAQDDFEDIP
;
A
#
# COMPACT_ATOMS: atom_id res chain seq x y z
N MET A 1 9.56 32.14 -17.91
CA MET A 1 8.95 33.49 -18.02
C MET A 1 9.26 34.27 -16.74
N ARG A 2 9.91 35.44 -16.81
CA ARG A 2 10.37 36.21 -15.63
C ARG A 2 9.43 37.40 -15.41
N ILE A 3 8.80 37.52 -14.24
CA ILE A 3 7.89 38.63 -13.93
C ILE A 3 8.73 39.89 -13.67
N LYS A 4 8.68 40.85 -14.60
CA LYS A 4 9.37 42.14 -14.43
C LYS A 4 8.74 42.93 -13.28
N GLY A 5 9.57 43.50 -12.41
CA GLY A 5 9.09 44.34 -11.31
C GLY A 5 8.45 43.58 -10.14
N LEU A 6 8.67 42.26 -10.03
CA LEU A 6 8.10 41.38 -8.99
C LEU A 6 8.25 41.96 -7.57
N SER A 7 9.43 42.47 -7.21
CA SER A 7 9.66 43.05 -5.88
C SER A 7 8.77 44.26 -5.57
N ARG A 8 8.40 45.07 -6.58
CA ARG A 8 7.48 46.20 -6.39
C ARG A 8 6.05 45.70 -6.17
N VAL A 9 5.63 44.70 -6.94
CA VAL A 9 4.30 44.07 -6.83
C VAL A 9 4.13 43.41 -5.46
N LEU A 10 5.11 42.60 -5.03
CA LEU A 10 5.06 41.95 -3.71
C LEU A 10 5.04 42.94 -2.55
N LYS A 11 5.72 44.09 -2.69
CA LYS A 11 5.68 45.15 -1.68
C LYS A 11 4.31 45.84 -1.61
N ALA A 12 3.62 45.99 -2.74
CA ALA A 12 2.27 46.55 -2.78
C ALA A 12 1.24 45.58 -2.16
N GLU A 13 1.36 44.28 -2.47
CA GLU A 13 0.45 43.22 -1.99
C GLU A 13 0.79 42.69 -0.59
N ARG A 14 1.80 43.26 0.10
CA ARG A 14 2.35 42.72 1.35
C ARG A 14 1.31 42.50 2.45
N SER A 15 0.32 43.39 2.57
CA SER A 15 -0.75 43.29 3.56
C SER A 15 -1.73 42.17 3.21
N GLY A 16 -2.06 42.00 1.93
CA GLY A 16 -2.89 40.89 1.45
C GLY A 16 -2.23 39.54 1.69
N ILE A 17 -0.94 39.42 1.34
CA ILE A 17 -0.14 38.21 1.62
C ILE A 17 -0.09 37.93 3.12
N PHE A 18 0.12 38.96 3.96
CA PHE A 18 0.15 38.78 5.40
C PHE A 18 -1.20 38.33 5.96
N ASN A 19 -2.30 38.90 5.49
CA ASN A 19 -3.64 38.47 5.87
C ASN A 19 -3.92 37.02 5.47
N TRP A 20 -3.52 36.59 4.27
CA TRP A 20 -3.61 35.18 3.86
C TRP A 20 -2.83 34.23 4.78
N LEU A 21 -1.65 34.66 5.26
CA LEU A 21 -0.89 33.88 6.24
C LEU A 21 -1.62 33.78 7.59
N LEU A 22 -2.25 34.87 8.04
CA LEU A 22 -3.05 34.88 9.26
C LEU A 22 -4.30 33.99 9.14
N GLU A 23 -5.00 34.07 8.02
CA GLU A 23 -6.15 33.20 7.70
C GLU A 23 -5.74 31.72 7.69
N GLY A 24 -4.62 31.40 7.04
CA GLY A 24 -4.07 30.04 7.03
C GLY A 24 -3.70 29.56 8.44
N ARG A 25 -3.11 30.44 9.27
CA ARG A 25 -2.77 30.12 10.66
C ARG A 25 -4.02 29.92 11.53
N GLU A 26 -5.06 30.71 11.33
CA GLU A 26 -6.33 30.55 12.03
C GLU A 26 -7.01 29.23 11.65
N GLY A 27 -7.01 28.88 10.36
CA GLY A 27 -7.50 27.57 9.89
C GLY A 27 -6.76 26.40 10.52
N GLU A 28 -5.41 26.46 10.54
CA GLU A 28 -4.58 25.44 11.20
C GLU A 28 -4.91 25.30 12.69
N LEU A 29 -5.11 26.39 13.42
CA LEU A 29 -5.42 26.32 14.85
C LEU A 29 -6.79 25.67 15.13
N LYS A 30 -7.76 25.84 14.22
CA LYS A 30 -9.12 25.30 14.39
C LYS A 30 -9.22 23.83 13.99
N GLU A 31 -8.66 23.48 12.83
CA GLU A 31 -8.88 22.17 12.19
C GLU A 31 -7.63 21.29 12.17
N GLY A 32 -6.45 21.85 12.49
CA GLY A 32 -5.16 21.20 12.32
C GLY A 32 -4.70 21.18 10.86
N LEU A 33 -3.48 20.70 10.63
CA LEU A 33 -2.98 20.44 9.28
C LEU A 33 -3.42 19.04 8.84
N ALA A 34 -4.60 18.95 8.23
CA ALA A 34 -5.05 17.71 7.60
C ALA A 34 -4.43 17.55 6.20
N VAL A 35 -3.78 16.42 5.95
CA VAL A 35 -3.25 16.10 4.63
C VAL A 35 -4.42 15.78 3.69
N PRO A 36 -4.52 16.43 2.51
CA PRO A 36 -5.58 16.14 1.55
C PRO A 36 -5.55 14.67 1.12
N LYS A 37 -6.73 14.06 0.97
CA LYS A 37 -6.87 12.65 0.57
C LYS A 37 -6.11 12.33 -0.72
N SER A 38 -6.14 13.21 -1.72
CA SER A 38 -5.40 13.04 -2.98
C SER A 38 -3.88 12.93 -2.79
N VAL A 39 -3.32 13.70 -1.85
CA VAL A 39 -1.89 13.65 -1.52
C VAL A 39 -1.59 12.37 -0.74
N GLN A 40 -2.45 12.01 0.22
CA GLN A 40 -2.34 10.77 0.96
C GLN A 40 -2.36 9.54 0.04
N ASP A 41 -3.29 9.51 -0.93
CA ASP A 41 -3.46 8.43 -1.89
C ASP A 41 -2.24 8.34 -2.83
N ALA A 42 -1.73 9.47 -3.33
CA ALA A 42 -0.51 9.50 -4.14
C ALA A 42 0.73 9.04 -3.36
N SER A 43 0.88 9.46 -2.10
CA SER A 43 1.96 8.98 -1.22
C SER A 43 1.82 7.48 -0.93
N ASN A 44 0.60 6.98 -0.70
CA ASN A 44 0.35 5.56 -0.48
C ASN A 44 0.66 4.74 -1.74
N ALA A 45 0.30 5.22 -2.94
CA ALA A 45 0.61 4.54 -4.19
C ALA A 45 2.14 4.40 -4.41
N TYR A 46 2.92 5.43 -4.05
CA TYR A 46 4.38 5.36 -4.08
C TYR A 46 4.96 4.38 -3.06
N VAL A 47 4.41 4.37 -1.83
CA VAL A 47 4.81 3.40 -0.80
C VAL A 47 4.46 1.99 -1.23
N ASP A 48 3.28 1.77 -1.81
CA ASP A 48 2.77 0.44 -2.17
C ASP A 48 3.55 -0.14 -3.36
N SER A 49 3.99 0.68 -4.31
CA SER A 49 4.87 0.20 -5.40
C SER A 49 6.27 -0.22 -4.92
N HIS A 50 6.71 0.27 -3.77
CA HIS A 50 7.99 -0.05 -3.15
C HIS A 50 7.85 -0.93 -1.88
N ASP A 51 6.64 -1.35 -1.51
CA ASP A 51 6.44 -2.22 -0.34
C ASP A 51 6.58 -3.68 -0.79
N LEU A 52 7.64 -4.32 -0.31
CA LEU A 52 7.94 -5.74 -0.52
C LEU A 52 6.74 -6.65 -0.15
N VAL A 53 5.93 -6.26 0.84
CA VAL A 53 4.73 -7.03 1.21
C VAL A 53 3.66 -6.98 0.12
N THR A 54 3.51 -5.84 -0.56
CA THR A 54 2.55 -5.68 -1.66
C THR A 54 3.00 -6.49 -2.87
N GLN A 55 4.28 -6.40 -3.24
CA GLN A 55 4.86 -7.17 -4.36
C GLN A 55 4.73 -8.67 -4.12
N TRP A 56 5.14 -9.16 -2.94
CA TRP A 56 4.95 -10.54 -2.56
C TRP A 56 3.48 -10.97 -2.61
N PHE A 57 2.56 -10.13 -2.12
CA PHE A 57 1.14 -10.46 -2.12
C PHE A 57 0.61 -10.60 -3.56
N ASP A 58 1.00 -9.70 -4.47
CA ASP A 58 0.56 -9.75 -5.87
C ASP A 58 1.13 -10.96 -6.61
N GLU A 59 2.37 -11.35 -6.32
CA GLU A 59 3.02 -12.48 -6.96
C GLU A 59 2.59 -13.83 -6.37
N ARG A 60 2.45 -13.93 -5.05
CA ARG A 60 2.31 -15.22 -4.33
C ARG A 60 0.97 -15.42 -3.66
N CYS A 61 0.14 -14.39 -3.57
CA CYS A 61 -1.17 -14.47 -2.92
C CYS A 61 -2.30 -14.03 -3.88
N GLU A 62 -3.52 -14.43 -3.52
CA GLU A 62 -4.75 -13.95 -4.16
C GLU A 62 -5.87 -13.80 -3.13
N ILE A 63 -6.84 -12.94 -3.45
CA ILE A 63 -8.04 -12.76 -2.62
C ILE A 63 -9.05 -13.83 -3.06
N GLY A 64 -9.16 -14.89 -2.27
CA GLY A 64 -10.05 -16.02 -2.53
C GLY A 64 -11.40 -15.91 -1.81
N ARG A 65 -12.38 -16.71 -2.25
CA ARG A 65 -13.56 -16.96 -1.41
C ARG A 65 -13.14 -17.73 -0.15
N PRO A 66 -13.79 -17.48 1.00
CA PRO A 66 -13.48 -18.16 2.25
C PRO A 66 -13.77 -19.67 2.11
N GLU A 67 -12.73 -20.46 1.90
CA GLU A 67 -12.80 -21.92 1.81
C GLU A 67 -12.08 -22.50 3.02
N LYS A 68 -12.86 -23.05 3.97
CA LYS A 68 -12.40 -23.49 5.29
C LYS A 68 -11.21 -24.47 5.27
N GLU A 69 -10.95 -25.15 4.15
CA GLU A 69 -9.95 -26.20 4.00
C GLU A 69 -8.63 -25.71 3.38
N ASN A 70 -8.61 -24.55 2.72
CA ASN A 70 -7.42 -24.03 2.02
C ASN A 70 -6.94 -22.66 2.54
N ASP A 71 -7.53 -22.16 3.63
CA ASP A 71 -7.10 -20.90 4.25
C ASP A 71 -5.71 -21.08 4.91
N PRO A 72 -4.67 -20.34 4.48
CA PRO A 72 -3.33 -20.45 5.05
C PRO A 72 -3.28 -19.87 6.46
N SER A 73 -2.45 -20.46 7.31
CA SER A 73 -2.11 -19.89 8.60
C SER A 73 -1.21 -18.67 8.46
N THR A 74 -1.25 -17.77 9.45
CA THR A 74 -0.33 -16.62 9.51
C THR A 74 1.15 -17.05 9.50
N LYS A 75 1.44 -18.26 9.99
CA LYS A 75 2.79 -18.83 9.95
C LYS A 75 3.19 -19.22 8.51
N GLU A 76 2.31 -19.90 7.77
CA GLU A 76 2.55 -20.27 6.37
C GLU A 76 2.67 -19.03 5.47
N LEU A 77 1.86 -17.99 5.70
CA LEU A 77 2.01 -16.70 5.01
C LEU A 77 3.38 -16.07 5.27
N PHE A 78 3.85 -16.12 6.53
CA PHE A 78 5.16 -15.58 6.87
C PHE A 78 6.31 -16.39 6.28
N GLU A 79 6.23 -17.72 6.29
CA GLU A 79 7.22 -18.59 5.65
C GLU A 79 7.29 -18.35 4.14
N SER A 80 6.14 -18.22 3.47
CA SER A 80 6.10 -17.87 2.04
C SER A 80 6.71 -16.50 1.76
N TYR A 81 6.48 -15.51 2.62
CA TYR A 81 7.09 -14.18 2.49
C TYR A 81 8.61 -14.23 2.64
N CYS A 82 9.13 -14.96 3.62
CA CYS A 82 10.58 -15.13 3.79
C CYS A 82 11.23 -15.83 2.59
N GLN A 83 10.61 -16.90 2.07
CA GLN A 83 11.10 -17.59 0.87
C GLN A 83 11.13 -16.67 -0.36
N TRP A 84 10.13 -15.79 -0.49
CA TRP A 84 10.10 -14.82 -1.59
C TRP A 84 11.19 -13.76 -1.45
N LEU A 85 11.44 -13.24 -0.23
CA LEU A 85 12.56 -12.33 0.02
C LEU A 85 13.91 -12.97 -0.33
N GLU A 86 14.10 -14.24 0.05
CA GLU A 86 15.30 -15.01 -0.33
C GLU A 86 15.44 -15.14 -1.84
N SER A 87 14.34 -15.36 -2.58
CA SER A 87 14.36 -15.41 -4.05
C SER A 87 14.67 -14.07 -4.71
N MET A 88 14.33 -12.95 -4.06
CA MET A 88 14.64 -11.59 -4.48
C MET A 88 16.03 -11.12 -4.01
N ASN A 89 16.78 -11.99 -3.32
CA ASN A 89 18.09 -11.68 -2.74
C ASN A 89 18.03 -10.49 -1.74
N GLU A 90 16.88 -10.29 -1.12
CA GLU A 90 16.61 -9.29 -0.08
C GLU A 90 16.81 -9.87 1.34
N PRO A 91 17.24 -9.07 2.33
CA PRO A 91 17.53 -9.59 3.65
C PRO A 91 16.24 -9.93 4.43
N THR A 92 16.16 -11.17 4.90
CA THR A 92 15.06 -11.63 5.77
C THR A 92 15.19 -11.17 7.23
N SER A 93 16.31 -10.55 7.61
CA SER A 93 16.60 -10.14 8.99
C SER A 93 15.61 -9.12 9.57
N ASP A 94 15.03 -8.28 8.71
CA ASP A 94 14.04 -7.28 9.12
C ASP A 94 12.59 -7.79 9.03
N ALA A 95 12.38 -8.97 8.45
CA ALA A 95 11.07 -9.58 8.31
C ALA A 95 10.56 -10.08 9.67
N ARG A 96 9.51 -9.42 10.19
CA ARG A 96 8.83 -9.83 11.42
C ARG A 96 7.39 -10.25 11.15
N PRO A 97 6.90 -11.37 11.72
CA PRO A 97 5.52 -11.84 11.48
C PRO A 97 4.46 -10.80 11.84
N ARG A 98 4.70 -10.04 12.91
CA ARG A 98 3.79 -8.97 13.37
C ARG A 98 3.71 -7.82 12.37
N THR A 99 4.85 -7.42 11.82
CA THR A 99 4.94 -6.35 10.80
C THR A 99 4.27 -6.78 9.51
N LEU A 100 4.49 -8.02 9.06
CA LEU A 100 3.80 -8.59 7.90
C LEU A 100 2.29 -8.56 8.09
N THR A 101 1.80 -9.06 9.24
CA THR A 101 0.36 -9.11 9.51
C THR A 101 -0.28 -7.72 9.51
N GLU A 102 0.37 -6.71 10.08
CA GLU A 102 -0.15 -5.34 10.09
C GLU A 102 -0.13 -4.69 8.71
N ARG A 103 0.93 -4.89 7.92
CA ARG A 103 0.99 -4.40 6.53
C ARG A 103 -0.05 -5.09 5.65
N LEU A 104 -0.19 -6.41 5.78
CA LEU A 104 -1.18 -7.20 5.05
C LEU A 104 -2.62 -6.74 5.36
N LYS A 105 -2.95 -6.48 6.64
CA LYS A 105 -4.26 -5.90 7.01
C LYS A 105 -4.50 -4.55 6.34
N LYS A 106 -3.50 -3.66 6.34
CA LYS A 106 -3.61 -2.35 5.68
C LYS A 106 -3.83 -2.52 4.18
N LEU A 107 -3.06 -3.37 3.53
CA LEU A 107 -3.18 -3.67 2.09
C LEU A 107 -4.59 -4.16 1.75
N LEU A 108 -5.10 -5.15 2.47
CA LEU A 108 -6.43 -5.73 2.22
C LEU A 108 -7.58 -4.74 2.50
N THR A 109 -7.43 -3.91 3.54
CA THR A 109 -8.39 -2.85 3.85
C THR A 109 -8.44 -1.81 2.74
N ARG A 110 -7.27 -1.41 2.20
CA ARG A 110 -7.17 -0.50 1.05
C ARG A 110 -7.81 -1.08 -0.22
N ARG A 111 -7.63 -2.39 -0.45
CA ARG A 111 -8.22 -3.11 -1.59
C ARG A 111 -9.71 -3.43 -1.43
N GLY A 112 -10.33 -3.11 -0.29
CA GLY A 112 -11.75 -3.40 -0.02
C GLY A 112 -12.06 -4.90 0.08
N ALA A 113 -11.06 -5.73 0.34
CA ALA A 113 -11.23 -7.18 0.42
C ALA A 113 -11.87 -7.60 1.74
N SER A 114 -12.80 -8.54 1.69
CA SER A 114 -13.39 -9.14 2.91
C SER A 114 -12.47 -10.24 3.45
N PHE A 115 -11.62 -9.91 4.41
CA PHE A 115 -10.72 -10.86 5.08
C PHE A 115 -11.06 -11.02 6.56
N ARG A 116 -10.78 -12.19 7.14
CA ARG A 116 -10.89 -12.42 8.60
C ARG A 116 -9.76 -13.31 9.11
N PHE A 117 -9.26 -13.02 10.30
CA PHE A 117 -8.36 -13.92 11.01
C PHE A 117 -9.15 -14.78 12.00
N ARG A 118 -9.12 -16.10 11.85
CA ARG A 118 -9.83 -17.05 12.72
C ARG A 118 -8.83 -17.92 13.46
N LYS A 119 -9.00 -18.09 14.77
CA LYS A 119 -8.22 -19.06 15.54
C LYS A 119 -8.79 -20.47 15.34
N SER A 120 -7.93 -21.43 15.03
CA SER A 120 -8.26 -22.85 14.91
C SER A 120 -7.07 -23.69 15.37
N HIS A 121 -7.28 -24.70 16.24
CA HIS A 121 -6.24 -25.60 16.75
C HIS A 121 -4.89 -24.90 17.10
N GLY A 122 -4.93 -23.78 17.83
CA GLY A 122 -3.74 -23.03 18.24
C GLY A 122 -3.05 -22.21 17.14
N LYS A 123 -3.51 -22.28 15.89
CA LYS A 123 -3.04 -21.47 14.76
C LYS A 123 -4.06 -20.36 14.44
N THR A 124 -3.58 -19.26 13.88
CA THR A 124 -4.44 -18.21 13.32
C THR A 124 -4.47 -18.39 11.81
N LEU A 125 -5.66 -18.65 11.27
CA LEU A 125 -5.93 -18.83 9.84
C LEU A 125 -6.37 -17.50 9.22
N ALA A 126 -5.83 -17.17 8.06
CA ALA A 126 -6.19 -16.00 7.28
C ALA A 126 -7.28 -16.39 6.27
N VAL A 127 -8.53 -16.15 6.64
CA VAL A 127 -9.71 -16.49 5.86
C VAL A 127 -9.94 -15.45 4.77
N GLY A 128 -10.07 -15.93 3.52
CA GLY A 128 -10.26 -15.08 2.34
C GLY A 128 -8.97 -14.66 1.63
N ILE A 129 -7.84 -15.25 2.02
CA ILE A 129 -6.55 -15.13 1.34
C ILE A 129 -6.13 -16.54 0.92
N ARG A 130 -5.60 -16.70 -0.28
CA ARG A 130 -5.02 -17.97 -0.74
C ARG A 130 -3.59 -17.72 -1.21
N LEU A 131 -2.71 -18.68 -0.97
CA LEU A 131 -1.38 -18.72 -1.57
C LEU A 131 -1.49 -19.36 -2.96
N LYS A 132 -1.00 -18.67 -3.99
CA LYS A 132 -0.91 -19.21 -5.34
C LYS A 132 -0.01 -20.44 -5.32
N SER A 133 -0.43 -21.51 -6.00
CA SER A 133 0.37 -22.71 -6.08
C SER A 133 1.56 -22.47 -7.01
N ALA A 134 2.64 -23.24 -6.87
CA ALA A 134 3.81 -23.13 -7.75
C ALA A 134 3.48 -23.41 -9.24
N VAL A 135 2.31 -23.99 -9.52
CA VAL A 135 1.83 -24.31 -10.88
C VAL A 135 1.30 -23.05 -11.59
N ASP A 136 0.91 -22.01 -10.86
CA ASP A 136 0.30 -20.79 -11.41
C ASP A 136 1.32 -19.68 -11.73
N LEU A 137 2.59 -19.87 -11.37
CA LEU A 137 3.66 -18.87 -11.55
C LEU A 137 4.38 -18.98 -12.90
N ASP A 138 4.09 -20.04 -13.66
CA ASP A 138 4.73 -20.36 -14.93
C ASP A 138 3.81 -20.08 -16.14
N GLN A 139 2.70 -19.38 -15.91
CA GLN A 139 1.88 -18.88 -17.00
C GLN A 139 2.52 -17.57 -17.49
N PRO A 140 3.19 -17.56 -18.67
CA PRO A 140 3.63 -16.30 -19.23
C PRO A 140 2.42 -15.38 -19.36
N ALA A 141 2.60 -14.12 -18.99
CA ALA A 141 1.64 -13.07 -19.32
C ALA A 141 1.23 -13.27 -20.77
N GLN A 142 -0.06 -13.46 -21.00
CA GLN A 142 -0.61 -13.53 -22.34
C GLN A 142 -0.24 -12.20 -23.00
N ASP A 143 0.74 -12.25 -23.91
CA ASP A 143 1.04 -11.13 -24.80
C ASP A 143 -0.17 -10.98 -25.71
N ASP A 144 -1.13 -10.16 -25.28
CA ASP A 144 -2.31 -9.75 -26.07
C ASP A 144 -1.91 -8.75 -27.18
N PHE A 145 -0.81 -9.04 -27.88
CA PHE A 145 -0.41 -8.37 -29.11
C PHE A 145 -0.61 -9.30 -30.31
N GLU A 146 -1.84 -9.78 -30.52
CA GLU A 146 -2.28 -10.25 -31.83
C GLU A 146 -3.54 -9.51 -32.27
N ASP A 147 -3.41 -8.89 -33.44
CA ASP A 147 -4.43 -8.26 -34.28
C ASP A 147 -5.15 -7.01 -33.74
N ILE A 148 -4.48 -5.86 -33.91
CA ILE A 148 -5.18 -4.64 -34.31
C ILE A 148 -5.17 -4.60 -35.85
N PRO A 149 -6.34 -4.64 -36.52
CA PRO A 149 -6.43 -4.57 -37.99
C PRO A 149 -6.04 -3.21 -38.58
#